data_AF-A0A0R1TKR3-F1
#
_entry.id   AF-A0A0R1TKR3-F1
#
_cell.length_a   1.000
_cell.length_b   1.000
_cell.length_c   1.000
_cell.angle_alpha   90.00
_cell.angle_beta   90.00
_cell.angle_gamma   90.00
#
_symmetry.space_group_name_H-M   'P 1'
#
loop_
_entity.id
_entity.type
_entity.pdbx_description
1 polymer ?
#
loop_
_entity_poly.entity_id
_entity_poly.type
_entity_poly.pdbx_seq_one_letter_code
_entity_poly.pdbx_strand_id
1 'polypeptide(L)'
;MEKIELTLPGGKVQIDETKPLSFENYDQLLASTKKFAKKYENLVITEDTVKDGKSTKAEITKWIKAINSAKLEVKKAYYTPFENQAKELMAVLKVPEAELKEQLDLFEEKRKASKLEEVKGWVAEVAEASGVDPEKVEIKPNWLNKGFNRKKAIPEIMVEVQALQLIQAGCNLIEVEASRLGVNPLPYLRDFEDRYYMGAKPEDLIETMRNDASIKQEIEEEEKQRLEAQEALEKIQLKQVGPNEFVDHDGQIKHLKHEVTFTVKGNPEQVDNLANFIKTAQGLEVVSASKRKEVYEK
;
A
#
# COMPACT_ATOMS: atom_id res chain seq x y z
N MET A 1 -13.19 -3.13 63.87
CA MET A 1 -14.42 -2.38 63.55
C MET A 1 -13.99 -1.20 62.71
N GLU A 2 -13.80 -1.40 61.42
CA GLU A 2 -13.42 -0.31 60.53
C GLU A 2 -14.69 0.15 59.81
N LYS A 3 -15.01 1.44 59.92
CA LYS A 3 -16.09 2.05 59.14
C LYS A 3 -15.49 2.48 57.82
N ILE A 4 -16.01 1.96 56.70
CA ILE A 4 -15.58 2.45 55.38
C ILE A 4 -16.35 3.76 55.13
N GLU A 5 -15.61 4.88 55.05
CA GLU A 5 -16.19 6.20 54.79
C GLU A 5 -16.13 6.50 53.29
N LEU A 6 -17.28 6.43 52.60
CA LEU A 6 -17.40 6.83 51.21
C LEU A 6 -17.93 8.25 51.11
N THR A 7 -17.18 9.11 50.44
CA THR A 7 -17.69 10.43 50.04
C THR A 7 -18.44 10.24 48.71
N LEU A 8 -19.76 10.48 48.70
CA LEU A 8 -20.67 10.37 47.54
C LEU A 8 -21.39 11.73 47.28
N PRO A 9 -21.98 11.98 46.10
CA PRO A 9 -22.66 13.25 45.83
C PRO A 9 -23.89 13.33 46.74
N GLY A 10 -23.87 14.23 47.73
CA GLY A 10 -24.92 14.36 48.75
C GLY A 10 -24.48 14.06 50.19
N GLY A 11 -23.25 13.57 50.42
CA GLY A 11 -22.70 13.43 51.77
C GLY A 11 -21.72 12.26 51.95
N LYS A 12 -21.21 12.12 53.17
CA LYS A 12 -20.41 10.97 53.56
C LYS A 12 -21.31 9.81 53.99
N VAL A 13 -21.14 8.65 53.38
CA VAL A 13 -21.82 7.41 53.77
C VAL A 13 -20.84 6.56 54.56
N GLN A 14 -21.16 6.29 55.83
CA GLN A 14 -20.41 5.34 56.65
C GLN A 14 -21.00 3.94 56.44
N ILE A 15 -20.15 2.99 56.03
CA ILE A 15 -20.51 1.58 55.92
C ILE A 15 -19.98 0.86 57.16
N ASP A 16 -20.88 0.31 57.97
CA ASP A 16 -20.56 -0.52 59.13
C ASP A 16 -20.44 -1.99 58.67
N GLU A 17 -19.25 -2.58 58.80
CA GLU A 17 -18.96 -3.96 58.38
C GLU A 17 -19.71 -5.04 59.19
N THR A 18 -20.32 -4.67 60.32
CA THR A 18 -20.99 -5.60 61.24
C THR A 18 -22.52 -5.61 61.09
N LYS A 19 -23.07 -4.78 60.20
CA LYS A 19 -24.51 -4.69 59.92
C LYS A 19 -24.74 -4.70 58.41
N PRO A 20 -25.84 -5.30 57.92
CA PRO A 20 -26.26 -5.04 56.54
C PRO A 20 -26.41 -3.52 56.38
N LEU A 21 -25.99 -2.98 55.22
CA LEU A 21 -26.24 -1.58 54.87
C LEU A 21 -27.71 -1.28 55.16
N SER A 22 -28.00 -0.38 56.11
CA SER A 22 -29.39 -0.01 56.37
C SER A 22 -29.96 0.59 55.08
N PHE A 23 -31.12 0.07 54.67
CA PHE A 23 -31.89 0.50 53.50
C PHE A 23 -32.12 2.03 53.48
N GLU A 24 -32.14 2.66 54.67
CA GLU A 24 -32.37 4.10 54.87
C GLU A 24 -31.31 5.01 54.22
N ASN A 25 -30.08 4.51 54.01
CA ASN A 25 -29.02 5.29 53.34
C ASN A 25 -28.93 5.03 51.83
N TYR A 26 -29.44 3.90 51.33
CA TYR A 26 -29.36 3.56 49.91
C TYR A 26 -30.32 4.41 49.06
N ASP A 27 -31.57 4.54 49.48
CA ASP A 27 -32.57 5.28 48.70
C ASP A 27 -32.22 6.77 48.59
N GLN A 28 -31.69 7.36 49.66
CA GLN A 28 -31.18 8.75 49.66
C GLN A 28 -29.97 8.91 48.75
N LEU A 29 -29.06 7.93 48.75
CA LEU A 29 -27.89 7.91 47.90
C LEU A 29 -28.26 7.71 46.42
N LEU A 30 -29.22 6.83 46.13
CA LEU A 30 -29.76 6.60 44.79
C LEU A 30 -30.48 7.84 44.27
N ALA A 31 -31.30 8.50 45.10
CA ALA A 31 -31.95 9.76 44.76
C ALA A 31 -30.94 10.88 44.47
N SER A 32 -29.89 11.00 45.29
CA SER A 32 -28.83 12.00 45.09
C SER A 32 -27.99 11.70 43.84
N THR A 33 -27.68 10.42 43.58
CA THR A 33 -26.98 9.97 42.38
C THR A 33 -27.80 10.22 41.12
N LYS A 34 -29.11 9.91 41.14
CA LYS A 34 -30.05 10.23 40.05
C LYS A 34 -30.17 11.73 39.83
N LYS A 35 -30.24 12.54 40.89
CA LYS A 35 -30.28 14.01 40.80
C LYS A 35 -28.99 14.58 40.21
N PHE A 36 -27.84 14.03 40.60
CA PHE A 36 -26.54 14.40 40.06
C PHE A 36 -26.40 14.00 38.58
N ALA A 37 -26.79 12.76 38.22
CA ALA A 37 -26.81 12.31 36.83
C ALA A 37 -27.73 13.19 35.97
N LYS A 38 -28.91 13.54 36.48
CA LYS A 38 -29.89 14.44 35.82
C LYS A 38 -29.37 15.86 35.57
N LYS A 39 -28.37 16.32 36.33
CA LYS A 39 -27.71 17.62 36.08
C LYS A 39 -26.89 17.60 34.78
N TYR A 40 -26.40 16.42 34.39
CA TYR A 40 -25.58 16.22 33.20
C TYR A 40 -26.34 15.53 32.06
N GLU A 41 -27.50 14.95 32.36
CA GLU A 41 -28.51 14.56 31.39
C GLU A 41 -28.88 15.79 30.55
N ASN A 42 -28.65 15.72 29.24
CA ASN A 42 -28.78 16.83 28.28
C ASN A 42 -27.70 17.92 28.34
N LEU A 43 -26.57 17.70 29.02
CA LEU A 43 -25.43 18.63 28.90
C LEU A 43 -24.87 18.52 27.47
N VAL A 44 -25.00 19.62 26.71
CA VAL A 44 -24.41 19.74 25.37
C VAL A 44 -23.09 20.51 25.49
N ILE A 45 -22.00 19.84 25.14
CA ILE A 45 -20.67 20.44 25.07
C ILE A 45 -20.61 21.32 23.81
N THR A 46 -20.07 22.52 23.99
CA THR A 46 -19.77 23.50 22.94
C THR A 46 -18.26 23.76 22.91
N GLU A 47 -17.76 24.49 21.93
CA GLU A 47 -16.32 24.79 21.82
C GLU A 47 -15.76 25.47 23.09
N ASP A 48 -16.55 26.35 23.71
CA ASP A 48 -16.17 27.05 24.95
C ASP A 48 -16.25 26.15 26.20
N THR A 49 -17.13 25.14 26.20
CA THR A 49 -17.39 24.30 27.37
C THR A 49 -16.66 22.94 27.35
N VAL A 50 -15.81 22.67 26.35
CA VAL A 50 -15.02 21.42 26.27
C VAL A 50 -14.19 21.16 27.53
N LYS A 51 -13.58 22.21 28.10
CA LYS A 51 -12.76 22.09 29.32
C LYS A 51 -13.60 21.68 30.53
N ASP A 52 -14.77 22.28 30.67
CA ASP A 52 -15.69 22.00 31.77
C ASP A 52 -16.29 20.60 31.62
N GLY A 53 -16.69 20.22 30.39
CA GLY A 53 -17.14 18.87 30.07
C GLY A 53 -16.11 17.79 30.41
N LYS A 54 -14.81 18.03 30.16
CA LYS A 54 -13.73 17.12 30.60
C LYS A 54 -13.64 17.00 32.11
N SER A 55 -13.73 18.12 32.82
CA SER A 55 -13.69 18.15 34.29
C SER A 55 -14.89 17.39 34.88
N THR A 56 -16.09 17.63 34.35
CA THR A 56 -17.31 16.93 34.73
C THR A 56 -17.23 15.44 34.48
N LYS A 57 -16.77 15.00 33.29
CA LYS A 57 -16.56 13.57 33.02
C LYS A 57 -15.59 12.95 34.01
N ALA A 58 -14.44 13.60 34.24
CA ALA A 58 -13.43 13.11 35.18
C ALA A 58 -13.97 12.97 36.60
N GLU A 59 -14.82 13.92 37.01
CA GLU A 59 -15.55 13.85 38.26
C GLU A 59 -16.47 12.61 38.29
N ILE A 60 -17.37 12.43 37.30
CA ILE A 60 -18.26 11.25 37.20
C ILE A 60 -17.47 9.93 37.23
N THR A 61 -16.37 9.82 36.47
CA THR A 61 -15.50 8.64 36.47
C THR A 61 -14.89 8.37 37.85
N LYS A 62 -14.49 9.41 38.60
CA LYS A 62 -13.97 9.28 39.96
C LYS A 62 -15.04 8.71 40.90
N TRP A 63 -16.29 9.15 40.78
CA TRP A 63 -17.40 8.61 41.59
C TRP A 63 -17.70 7.14 41.25
N ILE A 64 -17.76 6.78 39.95
CA ILE A 64 -17.94 5.38 39.53
C ILE A 64 -16.85 4.49 40.13
N LYS A 65 -15.59 4.94 40.12
CA LYS A 65 -14.47 4.21 40.73
C LYS A 65 -14.63 4.07 42.23
N ALA A 66 -15.04 5.13 42.94
CA ALA A 66 -15.27 5.08 44.38
C ALA A 66 -16.36 4.05 44.75
N ILE A 67 -17.50 4.06 44.04
CA ILE A 67 -18.59 3.09 44.25
C ILE A 67 -18.10 1.66 43.94
N ASN A 68 -17.30 1.47 42.89
CA ASN A 68 -16.75 0.16 42.57
C ASN A 68 -15.76 -0.35 43.65
N SER A 69 -14.90 0.52 44.18
CA SER A 69 -13.98 0.17 45.28
C SER A 69 -14.76 -0.25 46.53
N ALA A 70 -15.78 0.52 46.92
CA ALA A 70 -16.69 0.18 48.02
C ALA A 70 -17.31 -1.20 47.85
N LYS A 71 -17.83 -1.47 46.65
CA LYS A 71 -18.43 -2.76 46.30
C LYS A 71 -17.44 -3.92 46.49
N LEU A 72 -16.18 -3.73 46.12
CA LEU A 72 -15.14 -4.75 46.28
C LEU A 72 -14.75 -4.96 47.74
N GLU A 73 -14.65 -3.89 48.54
CA GLU A 73 -14.35 -3.97 49.97
C GLU A 73 -15.45 -4.69 50.74
N VAL A 74 -16.71 -4.31 50.52
CA VAL A 74 -17.87 -4.97 51.16
C VAL A 74 -18.01 -6.43 50.72
N LYS A 75 -17.75 -6.75 49.45
CA LYS A 75 -17.78 -8.13 48.94
C LYS A 75 -16.73 -9.03 49.60
N LYS A 76 -15.58 -8.49 50.01
CA LYS A 76 -14.57 -9.24 50.78
C LYS A 76 -15.04 -9.54 52.21
N ALA A 77 -15.92 -8.71 52.77
CA ALA A 77 -16.39 -8.82 54.16
C ALA A 77 -17.63 -9.72 54.31
N TYR A 78 -18.69 -9.56 53.50
CA TYR A 78 -19.94 -10.37 53.56
C TYR A 78 -20.69 -10.39 52.21
N TYR A 79 -21.45 -11.47 51.95
CA TYR A 79 -22.09 -11.70 50.65
C TYR A 79 -23.49 -11.05 50.54
N THR A 80 -23.69 -10.33 49.42
CA THR A 80 -24.87 -10.29 48.52
C THR A 80 -25.75 -9.02 48.36
N PRO A 81 -26.34 -8.32 49.35
CA PRO A 81 -27.31 -7.25 49.06
C PRO A 81 -26.71 -5.98 48.40
N PHE A 82 -25.51 -5.59 48.84
CA PHE A 82 -24.84 -4.36 48.38
C PHE A 82 -24.32 -4.43 46.93
N GLU A 83 -24.06 -5.64 46.42
CA GLU A 83 -23.49 -5.79 45.08
C GLU A 83 -24.44 -5.26 44.00
N ASN A 84 -25.73 -5.56 44.11
CA ASN A 84 -26.74 -5.10 43.16
C ASN A 84 -27.00 -3.60 43.29
N GLN A 85 -27.06 -3.10 44.52
CA GLN A 85 -27.23 -1.68 44.84
C GLN A 85 -26.07 -0.82 44.28
N ALA A 86 -24.83 -1.25 44.48
CA ALA A 86 -23.67 -0.56 43.92
C ALA A 86 -23.64 -0.62 42.39
N LYS A 87 -24.08 -1.74 41.79
CA LYS A 87 -24.22 -1.86 40.32
C LYS A 87 -25.25 -0.89 39.76
N GLU A 88 -26.39 -0.73 40.42
CA GLU A 88 -27.43 0.22 40.00
C GLU A 88 -26.91 1.67 40.06
N LEU A 89 -26.26 2.06 41.16
CA LEU A 89 -25.67 3.40 41.29
C LEU A 89 -24.63 3.70 40.21
N MET A 90 -23.74 2.74 39.92
CA MET A 90 -22.78 2.88 38.83
C MET A 90 -23.46 2.95 37.47
N ALA A 91 -24.54 2.20 37.23
CA ALA A 91 -25.27 2.23 35.97
C ALA A 91 -25.90 3.60 35.72
N VAL A 92 -26.48 4.24 36.75
CA VAL A 92 -27.02 5.60 36.67
C VAL A 92 -25.95 6.63 36.28
N LEU A 93 -24.72 6.49 36.80
CA LEU A 93 -23.62 7.42 36.48
C LEU A 93 -22.93 7.11 35.15
N LYS A 94 -22.98 5.86 34.68
CA LYS A 94 -22.38 5.45 33.40
C LYS A 94 -23.08 6.06 32.19
N VAL A 95 -24.38 6.35 32.29
CA VAL A 95 -25.14 6.98 31.19
C VAL A 95 -24.57 8.37 30.85
N PRO A 96 -24.56 9.36 31.76
CA PRO A 96 -23.99 10.67 31.46
C PRO A 96 -22.46 10.63 31.24
N GLU A 97 -21.74 9.66 31.81
CA GLU A 97 -20.29 9.49 31.53
C GLU A 97 -20.04 9.10 30.07
N ALA A 98 -20.85 8.18 29.54
CA ALA A 98 -20.76 7.72 28.16
C ALA A 98 -21.18 8.84 27.18
N GLU A 99 -22.28 9.54 27.46
CA GLU A 99 -22.75 10.67 26.64
C GLU A 99 -21.70 11.78 26.58
N LEU A 100 -21.11 12.17 27.72
CA LEU A 100 -20.04 13.17 27.75
C LEU A 100 -18.78 12.68 27.05
N LYS A 101 -18.45 11.39 27.17
CA LYS A 101 -17.31 10.80 26.44
C LYS A 101 -17.52 10.92 24.94
N GLU A 102 -18.67 10.53 24.42
CA GLU A 102 -18.99 10.59 23.00
C GLU A 102 -18.89 12.02 22.46
N GLN A 103 -19.53 12.98 23.14
CA GLN A 103 -19.43 14.39 22.76
C GLN A 103 -17.98 14.89 22.75
N LEU A 104 -17.20 14.59 23.80
CA LEU A 104 -15.79 14.99 23.87
C LEU A 104 -14.93 14.35 22.77
N ASP A 105 -15.21 13.10 22.44
CA ASP A 105 -14.51 12.37 21.38
C ASP A 105 -14.80 13.01 20.02
N LEU A 106 -16.06 13.39 19.73
CA LEU A 106 -16.44 14.14 18.52
C LEU A 106 -15.70 15.47 18.39
N PHE A 107 -15.54 16.21 19.50
CA PHE A 107 -14.74 17.46 19.48
C PHE A 107 -13.25 17.19 19.21
N GLU A 108 -12.68 16.13 19.79
CA GLU A 108 -11.29 15.76 19.52
C GLU A 108 -11.09 15.27 18.07
N GLU A 109 -12.07 14.57 17.49
CA GLU A 109 -12.10 14.18 16.08
C GLU A 109 -12.19 15.40 15.16
N LYS A 110 -13.14 16.32 15.40
CA LYS A 110 -13.26 17.59 14.67
C LYS A 110 -11.96 18.38 14.73
N ARG A 111 -11.33 18.45 15.90
CA ARG A 111 -10.03 19.10 16.10
C ARG A 111 -8.93 18.42 15.29
N LYS A 112 -8.85 17.09 15.30
CA LYS A 112 -7.87 16.33 14.51
C LYS A 112 -8.10 16.50 13.01
N ALA A 113 -9.34 16.51 12.55
CA ALA A 113 -9.69 16.75 11.15
C ALA A 113 -9.27 18.15 10.69
N SER A 114 -9.59 19.19 11.48
CA SER A 114 -9.10 20.55 11.21
C SER A 114 -7.57 20.60 11.18
N LYS A 115 -6.91 19.89 12.09
CA LYS A 115 -5.45 19.83 12.14
C LYS A 115 -4.85 19.10 10.93
N LEU A 116 -5.51 18.05 10.46
CA LEU A 116 -5.12 17.31 9.27
C LEU A 116 -5.14 18.22 8.04
N GLU A 117 -6.19 19.04 7.87
CA GLU A 117 -6.27 19.99 6.76
C GLU A 117 -5.17 21.07 6.84
N GLU A 118 -4.88 21.60 8.03
CA GLU A 118 -3.72 22.49 8.22
C GLU A 118 -2.40 21.82 7.81
N VAL A 119 -2.17 20.59 8.27
CA VAL A 119 -0.93 19.84 7.99
C VAL A 119 -0.82 19.51 6.50
N LYS A 120 -1.91 19.11 5.84
CA LYS A 120 -1.96 18.93 4.39
C LYS A 120 -1.59 20.21 3.65
N GLY A 121 -2.07 21.37 4.10
CA GLY A 121 -1.69 22.67 3.54
C GLY A 121 -0.18 22.93 3.65
N TRP A 122 0.44 22.60 4.79
CA TRP A 122 1.89 22.73 4.95
C TRP A 122 2.67 21.73 4.10
N VAL A 123 2.17 20.49 3.97
CA VAL A 123 2.77 19.46 3.11
C VAL A 123 2.73 19.91 1.65
N ALA A 124 1.58 20.37 1.17
CA ALA A 124 1.42 20.89 -0.19
C ALA A 124 2.41 22.02 -0.49
N GLU A 125 2.51 23.01 0.40
CA GLU A 125 3.45 24.13 0.23
C GLU A 125 4.90 23.68 0.06
N VAL A 126 5.37 22.74 0.90
CA VAL A 126 6.75 22.26 0.85
C VAL A 126 6.98 21.32 -0.33
N ALA A 127 6.06 20.39 -0.57
CA ALA A 127 6.18 19.40 -1.63
C ALA A 127 6.13 20.03 -3.02
N GLU A 128 5.18 20.95 -3.27
CA GLU A 128 5.06 21.67 -4.54
C GLU A 128 6.31 22.52 -4.83
N ALA A 129 6.85 23.21 -3.82
CA ALA A 129 8.09 23.98 -3.96
C ALA A 129 9.30 23.11 -4.32
N SER A 130 9.25 21.82 -3.98
CA SER A 130 10.28 20.81 -4.26
C SER A 130 9.98 19.95 -5.49
N GLY A 131 8.85 20.17 -6.18
CA GLY A 131 8.43 19.35 -7.32
C GLY A 131 8.06 17.90 -6.96
N VAL A 132 7.67 17.66 -5.70
CA VAL A 132 7.20 16.36 -5.21
C VAL A 132 5.67 16.39 -5.12
N ASP A 133 5.04 15.28 -5.47
CA ASP A 133 3.60 15.11 -5.28
C ASP A 133 3.23 15.11 -3.78
N PRO A 134 2.42 16.08 -3.30
CA PRO A 134 2.00 16.16 -1.91
C PRO A 134 1.31 14.89 -1.40
N GLU A 135 0.62 14.13 -2.26
CA GLU A 135 -0.09 12.91 -1.88
C GLU A 135 0.85 11.76 -1.51
N LYS A 136 2.11 11.80 -1.95
CA LYS A 136 3.13 10.81 -1.61
C LYS A 136 3.76 11.04 -0.23
N VAL A 137 3.56 12.21 0.37
CA VAL A 137 4.13 12.53 1.69
C VAL A 137 3.25 11.93 2.78
N GLU A 138 3.81 10.98 3.54
CA GLU A 138 3.08 10.35 4.65
C GLU A 138 2.87 11.33 5.81
N ILE A 139 1.60 11.52 6.19
CA ILE A 139 1.25 12.35 7.35
C ILE A 139 1.40 11.54 8.64
N LYS A 140 2.37 11.93 9.46
CA LYS A 140 2.65 11.23 10.72
C LYS A 140 1.59 11.55 11.80
N PRO A 141 1.16 10.58 12.61
CA PRO A 141 0.13 10.81 13.65
C PRO A 141 0.48 11.88 14.68
N ASN A 142 1.77 12.03 15.01
CA ASN A 142 2.26 13.05 15.93
C ASN A 142 2.05 14.49 15.40
N TRP A 143 1.96 14.66 14.08
CA TRP A 143 1.71 15.97 13.45
C TRP A 143 0.30 16.50 13.72
N LEU A 144 -0.63 15.60 14.06
CA LEU A 144 -2.01 15.93 14.39
C LEU A 144 -2.19 16.31 15.87
N ASN A 145 -1.12 16.38 16.66
CA ASN A 145 -1.18 16.74 18.08
C ASN A 145 -1.37 18.24 18.30
N LYS A 146 -2.04 18.63 19.39
CA LYS A 146 -2.33 20.04 19.72
C LYS A 146 -1.09 20.93 19.82
N GLY A 147 0.03 20.38 20.27
CA GLY A 147 1.31 21.10 20.41
C GLY A 147 2.18 21.10 19.16
N PHE A 148 1.73 20.47 18.07
CA PHE A 148 2.44 20.45 16.80
C PHE A 148 2.02 21.66 15.97
N ASN A 149 3.00 22.51 15.65
CA ASN A 149 2.80 23.77 14.96
C ASN A 149 3.66 23.83 13.70
N ARG A 150 3.37 24.81 12.84
CA ARG A 150 4.06 24.95 11.56
C ARG A 150 5.59 24.99 11.69
N LYS A 151 6.12 25.67 12.70
CA LYS A 151 7.58 25.76 12.94
C LYS A 151 8.24 24.38 13.17
N LYS A 152 7.52 23.44 13.79
CA LYS A 152 7.98 22.05 13.97
C LYS A 152 7.69 21.19 12.74
N ALA A 153 6.58 21.46 12.07
CA ALA A 153 6.14 20.69 10.91
C ALA A 153 7.06 20.84 9.71
N ILE A 154 7.44 22.08 9.36
CA ILE A 154 8.20 22.34 8.11
C ILE A 154 9.51 21.56 8.05
N PRO A 155 10.37 21.53 9.10
CA PRO A 155 11.58 20.71 9.07
C PRO A 155 11.31 19.20 8.91
N GLU A 156 10.32 18.66 9.61
CA GLU A 156 9.99 17.23 9.50
C GLU A 156 9.42 16.87 8.12
N ILE A 157 8.52 17.69 7.58
CA ILE A 157 7.97 17.54 6.23
C ILE A 157 9.10 17.62 5.19
N MET A 158 10.03 18.56 5.35
CA MET A 158 11.15 18.74 4.43
C MET A 158 12.06 17.51 4.37
N VAL A 159 12.26 16.80 5.48
CA VAL A 159 13.00 15.53 5.51
C VAL A 159 12.28 14.47 4.66
N GLU A 160 10.96 14.34 4.81
CA GLU A 160 10.16 13.38 4.00
C GLU A 160 10.19 13.74 2.51
N VAL A 161 10.02 15.01 2.19
CA VAL A 161 10.06 15.51 0.80
C VAL A 161 11.43 15.28 0.18
N GLN A 162 12.53 15.53 0.90
CA GLN A 162 13.88 15.26 0.42
C GLN A 162 14.12 13.76 0.18
N ALA A 163 13.61 12.89 1.05
CA ALA A 163 13.68 11.44 0.83
C ALA A 163 12.96 11.04 -0.47
N LEU A 164 11.76 11.56 -0.71
CA LEU A 164 11.01 11.32 -1.95
C LEU A 164 11.73 11.86 -3.20
N GLN A 165 12.39 13.01 -3.11
CA GLN A 165 13.21 13.53 -4.21
C GLN A 165 14.37 12.59 -4.55
N LEU A 166 15.04 12.07 -3.53
CA LEU A 166 16.16 11.12 -3.70
C LEU A 166 15.68 9.79 -4.28
N ILE A 167 14.52 9.28 -3.82
CA ILE A 167 13.87 8.09 -4.40
C ILE A 167 13.56 8.35 -5.88
N GLN A 168 12.92 9.46 -6.21
CA GLN A 168 12.58 9.80 -7.61
C GLN A 168 13.84 9.90 -8.48
N ALA A 169 14.91 10.52 -7.98
CA ALA A 169 16.18 10.62 -8.70
C ALA A 169 16.81 9.24 -8.92
N GLY A 170 16.77 8.36 -7.91
CA GLY A 170 17.26 6.98 -8.02
C GLY A 170 16.45 6.16 -9.02
N CYS A 171 15.12 6.23 -8.99
CA CYS A 171 14.25 5.58 -9.96
C CYS A 171 14.56 6.05 -11.39
N ASN A 172 14.74 7.35 -11.62
CA ASN A 172 15.10 7.88 -12.93
C ASN A 172 16.44 7.31 -13.44
N LEU A 173 17.44 7.15 -12.57
CA LEU A 173 18.73 6.54 -12.95
C LEU A 173 18.56 5.08 -13.36
N ILE A 174 17.77 4.31 -12.61
CA ILE A 174 17.45 2.91 -12.92
C ILE A 174 16.71 2.81 -14.25
N GLU A 175 15.72 3.67 -14.52
CA GLU A 175 14.96 3.69 -15.77
C GLU A 175 15.82 4.00 -17.00
N VAL A 176 16.72 4.99 -16.88
CA VAL A 176 17.65 5.34 -17.95
C VAL A 176 18.56 4.15 -18.28
N GLU A 177 19.08 3.49 -17.25
CA GLU A 177 19.96 2.35 -17.45
C GLU A 177 19.23 1.11 -17.99
N ALA A 178 18.02 0.82 -17.51
CA ALA A 178 17.18 -0.25 -18.03
C ALA A 178 16.88 -0.05 -19.52
N SER A 179 16.58 1.20 -19.90
CA SER A 179 16.36 1.60 -21.29
C SER A 179 17.62 1.39 -22.14
N ARG A 180 18.81 1.69 -21.60
CA ARG A 180 20.10 1.45 -22.25
C ARG A 180 20.37 -0.04 -22.49
N LEU A 181 19.97 -0.90 -21.55
CA LEU A 181 20.15 -2.35 -21.62
C LEU A 181 19.02 -3.06 -22.37
N GLY A 182 17.91 -2.39 -22.67
CA GLY A 182 16.74 -2.99 -23.30
C GLY A 182 16.00 -3.98 -22.38
N VAL A 183 16.06 -3.77 -21.06
CA VAL A 183 15.42 -4.63 -20.06
C VAL A 183 14.24 -3.93 -19.38
N ASN A 184 13.37 -4.70 -18.73
CA ASN A 184 12.22 -4.15 -17.99
C ASN A 184 12.69 -3.51 -16.67
N PRO A 185 12.45 -2.21 -16.44
CA PRO A 185 12.89 -1.53 -15.20
C PRO A 185 12.09 -1.92 -13.96
N LEU A 186 10.83 -2.34 -14.11
CA LEU A 186 9.87 -2.44 -12.99
C LEU A 186 10.36 -3.29 -11.79
N PRO A 187 11.02 -4.45 -11.97
CA PRO A 187 11.51 -5.24 -10.84
C PRO A 187 12.52 -4.47 -9.98
N TYR A 188 13.43 -3.74 -10.63
CA TYR A 188 14.50 -2.98 -9.98
C TYR A 188 13.97 -1.70 -9.31
N LEU A 189 12.97 -1.05 -9.92
CA LEU A 189 12.33 0.13 -9.32
C LEU A 189 11.62 -0.23 -8.01
N ARG A 190 10.83 -1.30 -8.01
CA ARG A 190 10.14 -1.77 -6.80
C ARG A 190 11.12 -2.15 -5.70
N ASP A 191 12.17 -2.88 -6.07
CA ASP A 191 13.21 -3.32 -5.13
C ASP A 191 14.03 -2.15 -4.56
N PHE A 192 14.18 -1.06 -5.32
CA PHE A 192 14.78 0.19 -4.83
C PHE A 192 13.84 0.92 -3.88
N GLU A 193 12.58 1.15 -4.26
CA GLU A 193 11.58 1.84 -3.43
C GLU A 193 11.37 1.12 -2.09
N ASP A 194 11.23 -0.21 -2.10
CA ASP A 194 10.99 -1.02 -0.89
C ASP A 194 12.18 -1.00 0.08
N ARG A 195 13.42 -0.93 -0.45
CA ARG A 195 14.64 -1.00 0.37
C ARG A 195 15.34 0.34 0.55
N TYR A 196 14.80 1.43 0.02
CA TYR A 196 15.42 2.77 0.12
C TYR A 196 15.69 3.15 1.58
N TYR A 197 14.69 3.00 2.46
CA TYR A 197 14.83 3.28 3.89
C TYR A 197 15.71 2.27 4.63
N MET A 198 16.09 1.16 3.98
CA MET A 198 17.08 0.19 4.47
C MET A 198 18.51 0.50 3.98
N GLY A 199 18.69 1.59 3.22
CA GLY A 199 19.99 2.05 2.73
C GLY A 199 20.37 1.54 1.34
N ALA A 200 19.43 0.97 0.58
CA ALA A 200 19.67 0.59 -0.82
C ALA A 200 20.02 1.83 -1.65
N LYS A 201 20.98 1.65 -2.58
CA LYS A 201 21.40 2.70 -3.50
C LYS A 201 21.02 2.35 -4.93
N PRO A 202 20.70 3.34 -5.79
CA PRO A 202 20.38 3.06 -7.18
C PRO A 202 21.54 2.37 -7.92
N GLU A 203 22.79 2.64 -7.53
CA GLU A 203 23.97 1.98 -8.10
C GLU A 203 23.96 0.46 -7.90
N ASP A 204 23.51 -0.03 -6.73
CA ASP A 204 23.45 -1.46 -6.40
C ASP A 204 22.43 -2.19 -7.30
N LEU A 205 21.29 -1.54 -7.56
CA LEU A 205 20.26 -2.05 -8.47
C LEU A 205 20.73 -2.03 -9.93
N ILE A 206 21.43 -0.97 -10.33
CA ILE A 206 22.02 -0.85 -11.67
C ILE A 206 23.05 -1.96 -11.90
N GLU A 207 23.89 -2.26 -10.92
CA GLU A 207 24.86 -3.36 -11.01
C GLU A 207 24.16 -4.71 -11.13
N THR A 208 23.16 -4.96 -10.29
CA THR A 208 22.35 -6.18 -10.35
C THR A 208 21.71 -6.34 -11.74
N MET A 209 21.09 -5.28 -12.26
CA MET A 209 20.47 -5.27 -13.57
C MET A 209 21.45 -5.53 -14.72
N ARG A 210 22.68 -4.99 -14.63
CA ARG A 210 23.73 -5.27 -15.61
C ARG A 210 24.14 -6.74 -15.60
N ASN A 211 24.28 -7.33 -14.42
CA ASN A 211 24.64 -8.73 -14.28
C ASN A 211 23.54 -9.64 -14.83
N ASP A 212 22.27 -9.36 -14.51
CA ASP A 212 21.12 -10.10 -15.03
C ASP A 212 21.05 -10.02 -16.57
N ALA A 213 21.29 -8.84 -17.14
CA ALA A 213 21.33 -8.64 -18.58
C ALA A 213 22.48 -9.41 -19.25
N SER A 214 23.68 -9.42 -18.63
CA SER A 214 24.83 -10.19 -19.13
C SER A 214 24.55 -11.68 -19.13
N ILE A 215 24.03 -12.22 -18.03
CA ILE A 215 23.66 -13.64 -17.90
C ILE A 215 22.64 -14.01 -18.97
N LYS A 216 21.64 -13.15 -19.20
CA LYS A 216 20.63 -13.39 -20.23
C LYS A 216 21.23 -13.41 -21.63
N GLN A 217 22.15 -12.50 -21.93
CA GLN A 217 22.86 -12.48 -23.23
C GLN A 217 23.71 -13.74 -23.43
N GLU A 218 24.42 -14.19 -22.40
CA GLU A 218 25.20 -15.43 -22.45
C GLU A 218 24.31 -16.65 -22.74
N ILE A 219 23.15 -16.77 -22.06
CA ILE A 219 22.19 -17.85 -22.32
C ILE A 219 21.66 -17.80 -23.75
N GLU A 220 21.26 -16.63 -24.25
CA GLU A 220 20.75 -16.47 -25.62
C GLU A 220 21.83 -16.80 -26.67
N GLU A 221 23.09 -16.42 -26.42
CA GLU A 221 24.20 -16.71 -27.32
C GLU A 221 24.56 -18.21 -27.30
N GLU A 222 24.59 -18.85 -26.13
CA GLU A 222 24.77 -20.30 -26.00
C GLU A 222 23.67 -21.09 -26.71
N GLU A 223 22.40 -20.68 -26.57
CA GLU A 223 21.28 -21.30 -27.28
C GLU A 223 21.41 -21.15 -28.79
N LYS A 224 21.80 -19.97 -29.28
CA LYS A 224 22.04 -19.72 -30.70
C LYS A 224 23.19 -20.58 -31.23
N GLN A 225 24.31 -20.65 -30.51
CA GLN A 225 25.45 -21.50 -30.89
C GLN A 225 25.06 -22.98 -30.91
N ARG A 226 24.25 -23.44 -29.95
CA ARG A 226 23.71 -24.81 -29.93
C ARG A 226 22.85 -25.11 -31.16
N LEU A 227 21.97 -24.18 -31.55
CA LEU A 227 21.13 -24.34 -32.74
C LEU A 227 21.96 -24.36 -34.03
N GLU A 228 22.91 -23.42 -34.18
CA GLU A 228 23.82 -23.38 -35.34
C GLU A 228 24.69 -24.64 -35.44
N ALA A 229 25.20 -25.14 -34.32
CA ALA A 229 25.96 -26.39 -34.27
C ALA A 229 25.10 -27.60 -34.64
N GLN A 230 23.83 -27.64 -34.20
CA GLN A 230 22.89 -28.69 -34.57
C GLN A 230 22.61 -28.66 -36.08
N GLU A 231 22.32 -27.49 -36.66
CA GLU A 231 22.12 -27.34 -38.11
C GLU A 231 23.38 -27.72 -38.92
N ALA A 232 24.58 -27.38 -38.43
CA ALA A 232 25.83 -27.76 -39.08
C ALA A 232 26.05 -29.28 -39.04
N LEU A 233 25.76 -29.94 -37.91
CA LEU A 233 25.82 -31.39 -37.80
C LEU A 233 24.82 -32.08 -38.73
N GLU A 234 23.58 -31.59 -38.82
CA GLU A 234 22.59 -32.11 -39.78
C GLU A 234 23.09 -32.00 -41.22
N LYS A 235 23.70 -30.87 -41.59
CA LYS A 235 24.30 -30.68 -42.93
C LYS A 235 25.48 -31.62 -43.19
N ILE A 236 26.34 -31.89 -42.20
CA ILE A 236 27.48 -32.82 -42.34
C ILE A 236 27.02 -34.28 -42.44
N GLN A 237 25.94 -34.65 -41.75
CA GLN A 237 25.39 -36.02 -41.79
C GLN A 237 24.76 -36.37 -43.16
N LEU A 238 24.45 -35.38 -44.00
CA LEU A 238 24.04 -35.58 -45.38
C LEU A 238 25.24 -36.00 -46.24
N LYS A 239 25.31 -37.28 -46.63
CA LYS A 239 26.33 -37.78 -47.56
C LYS A 239 25.88 -37.56 -48.99
N GLN A 240 26.66 -36.82 -49.77
CA GLN A 240 26.41 -36.64 -51.19
C GLN A 240 26.61 -37.97 -51.94
N VAL A 241 25.55 -38.49 -52.54
CA VAL A 241 25.55 -39.75 -53.31
C VAL A 241 25.36 -39.51 -54.81
N GLY A 242 25.02 -38.28 -55.21
CA GLY A 242 24.89 -37.88 -56.60
C GLY A 242 24.96 -36.35 -56.78
N PRO A 243 24.86 -35.85 -58.03
CA PRO A 243 25.00 -34.42 -58.34
C PRO A 243 24.03 -33.52 -57.57
N ASN A 244 22.86 -34.03 -57.19
CA ASN A 244 21.81 -33.32 -56.42
C ASN A 244 21.11 -34.23 -55.38
N GLU A 245 21.73 -35.33 -54.98
CA GLU A 245 21.14 -36.37 -54.12
C GLU A 245 22.02 -36.58 -52.88
N PHE A 246 21.39 -36.49 -51.71
CA PHE A 246 22.05 -36.59 -50.41
C PHE A 246 21.33 -37.63 -49.56
N VAL A 247 22.08 -38.52 -48.91
CA VAL A 247 21.53 -39.52 -47.99
C VAL A 247 21.70 -39.04 -46.56
N ASP A 248 20.61 -38.98 -45.80
CA ASP A 248 20.67 -38.69 -44.37
C ASP A 248 21.11 -39.90 -43.53
N HIS A 249 21.30 -39.70 -42.22
CA HIS A 249 21.76 -40.76 -41.32
C HIS A 249 20.77 -41.95 -41.19
N ASP A 250 19.51 -41.78 -41.59
CA ASP A 250 18.46 -42.79 -41.61
C ASP A 250 18.40 -43.55 -42.95
N GLY A 251 19.25 -43.19 -43.91
CA GLY A 251 19.30 -43.82 -45.23
C GLY A 251 18.29 -43.25 -46.23
N GLN A 252 17.60 -42.14 -45.93
CA GLN A 252 16.65 -41.51 -46.84
C GLN A 252 17.36 -40.58 -47.82
N ILE A 253 16.98 -40.65 -49.10
CA ILE A 253 17.50 -39.80 -50.17
C ILE A 253 16.73 -38.48 -50.18
N LYS A 254 17.44 -37.37 -49.98
CA LYS A 254 16.96 -35.99 -50.11
C LYS A 254 17.53 -35.35 -51.37
N HIS A 255 16.69 -34.64 -52.11
CA HIS A 255 17.10 -33.91 -53.31
C HIS A 255 17.34 -32.43 -52.98
N LEU A 256 18.49 -31.89 -53.40
CA LEU A 256 18.81 -30.47 -53.24
C LEU A 256 17.92 -29.63 -54.18
N LYS A 257 17.13 -28.73 -53.61
CA LYS A 257 16.35 -27.73 -54.34
C LYS A 257 16.84 -26.33 -53.99
N HIS A 258 16.92 -25.44 -54.97
CA HIS A 258 17.22 -24.03 -54.77
C HIS A 258 15.95 -23.19 -54.95
N GLU A 259 15.66 -22.32 -53.99
CA GLU A 259 14.60 -21.32 -54.09
C GLU A 259 15.24 -19.95 -54.32
N VAL A 260 14.77 -19.22 -55.34
CA VAL A 260 15.32 -17.91 -55.72
C VAL A 260 14.17 -16.93 -55.93
N THR A 261 14.28 -15.74 -55.33
CA THR A 261 13.33 -14.63 -55.52
C THR A 261 14.04 -13.46 -56.20
N PHE A 262 13.42 -12.87 -57.23
CA PHE A 262 13.94 -11.71 -57.93
C PHE A 262 12.82 -10.74 -58.32
N THR A 263 13.15 -9.45 -58.40
CA THR A 263 12.23 -8.40 -58.86
C THR A 263 12.63 -7.97 -60.27
N VAL A 264 11.67 -7.98 -61.21
CA VAL A 264 11.89 -7.59 -62.61
C VAL A 264 11.11 -6.34 -62.97
N LYS A 265 11.66 -5.54 -63.90
CA LYS A 265 10.99 -4.38 -64.49
C LYS A 265 11.06 -4.49 -66.00
N GLY A 266 9.95 -4.20 -66.68
CA GLY A 266 9.83 -4.25 -68.12
C GLY A 266 8.45 -3.78 -68.56
N ASN A 267 8.23 -3.69 -69.86
CA ASN A 267 6.90 -3.42 -70.39
C ASN A 267 5.95 -4.60 -70.10
N PRO A 268 4.63 -4.43 -70.26
CA PRO A 268 3.68 -5.47 -69.88
C PRO A 268 3.92 -6.83 -70.54
N GLU A 269 4.22 -6.82 -71.84
CA GLU A 269 4.45 -8.02 -72.65
C GLU A 269 5.73 -8.76 -72.24
N GLN A 270 6.80 -8.04 -71.90
CA GLN A 270 8.05 -8.63 -71.42
C GLN A 270 7.88 -9.35 -70.07
N VAL A 271 7.13 -8.74 -69.14
CA VAL A 271 6.87 -9.34 -67.83
C VAL A 271 5.98 -10.58 -67.96
N ASP A 272 4.96 -10.52 -68.83
CA ASP A 272 4.05 -11.65 -69.06
C ASP A 272 4.77 -12.81 -69.78
N ASN A 273 5.64 -12.51 -70.74
CA ASN A 273 6.49 -13.50 -71.42
C ASN A 273 7.47 -14.18 -70.45
N LEU A 274 8.09 -13.43 -69.54
CA LEU A 274 8.97 -14.02 -68.52
C LEU A 274 8.19 -14.92 -67.54
N ALA A 275 7.02 -14.47 -67.09
CA ALA A 275 6.17 -15.27 -66.21
C ALA A 275 5.71 -16.58 -66.89
N ASN A 276 5.36 -16.52 -68.18
CA ASN A 276 5.00 -17.70 -68.95
C ASN A 276 6.19 -18.62 -69.17
N PHE A 277 7.36 -18.07 -69.50
CA PHE A 277 8.59 -18.85 -69.63
C PHE A 277 8.88 -19.67 -68.37
N ILE A 278 8.83 -19.04 -67.18
CA ILE A 278 9.06 -19.71 -65.90
C ILE A 278 8.02 -20.80 -65.62
N LYS A 279 6.74 -20.56 -65.93
CA LYS A 279 5.66 -21.55 -65.75
C LYS A 279 5.78 -22.76 -66.69
N THR A 280 6.31 -22.56 -67.90
CA THR A 280 6.43 -23.62 -68.91
C THR A 280 7.77 -24.35 -68.86
N ALA A 281 8.76 -23.82 -68.15
CA ALA A 281 10.07 -24.44 -68.01
C ALA A 281 9.96 -25.76 -67.21
N GLN A 282 10.39 -26.86 -67.81
CA GLN A 282 10.43 -28.15 -67.13
C GLN A 282 11.42 -28.11 -65.96
N GLY A 283 10.97 -28.54 -64.78
CA GLY A 283 11.80 -28.63 -63.58
C GLY A 283 11.77 -27.40 -62.67
N LEU A 284 11.03 -26.34 -63.01
CA LEU A 284 10.79 -25.20 -62.13
C LEU A 284 9.40 -25.27 -61.51
N GLU A 285 9.32 -25.01 -60.20
CA GLU A 285 8.09 -24.94 -59.42
C GLU A 285 7.90 -23.50 -58.92
N VAL A 286 6.77 -22.88 -59.24
CA VAL A 286 6.43 -21.54 -58.74
C VAL A 286 5.82 -21.67 -57.35
N VAL A 287 6.67 -21.55 -56.32
CA VAL A 287 6.28 -21.68 -54.90
C VAL A 287 5.56 -20.45 -54.35
N SER A 288 5.77 -19.27 -54.93
CA SER A 288 5.01 -18.04 -54.60
C SER A 288 5.00 -17.06 -55.79
N ALA A 289 3.98 -16.20 -55.87
CA ALA A 289 3.85 -15.16 -56.91
C ALA A 289 3.73 -13.77 -56.28
N SER A 290 4.62 -12.85 -56.67
CA SER A 290 4.58 -11.44 -56.25
C SER A 290 3.44 -10.68 -56.94
N LYS A 291 2.81 -9.71 -56.25
CA LYS A 291 1.74 -8.86 -56.82
C LYS A 291 2.32 -7.90 -57.88
N ARG A 292 1.65 -7.78 -59.04
CA ARG A 292 2.03 -6.83 -60.11
C ARG A 292 1.82 -5.39 -59.63
N LYS A 293 2.86 -4.56 -59.74
CA LYS A 293 2.82 -3.12 -59.44
C LYS A 293 3.15 -2.35 -60.71
N GLU A 294 2.27 -1.43 -61.10
CA GLU A 294 2.54 -0.52 -62.22
C GLU A 294 3.51 0.57 -61.76
N VAL A 295 4.58 0.77 -62.54
CA VAL A 295 5.59 1.80 -62.29
C VAL A 295 5.82 2.53 -63.60
N TYR A 296 5.47 3.82 -63.63
CA TYR A 296 5.63 4.68 -64.80
C TYR A 296 7.06 5.27 -64.81
N GLU A 297 7.82 5.05 -65.87
CA GLU A 297 9.12 5.69 -66.12
C GLU A 297 8.94 6.91 -67.04
N LYS A 298 9.83 7.91 -66.94
CA LYS A 298 9.88 9.07 -67.83
C LYS A 298 10.59 8.73 -69.14
#